data_AF-A0A151EF44-F1
#
_entry.id   AF-A0A151EF44-F1
#
_cell.length_a   1.000
_cell.length_b   1.000
_cell.length_c   1.000
_cell.angle_alpha   90.00
_cell.angle_beta   90.00
_cell.angle_gamma   90.00
#
_symmetry.space_group_name_H-M   'P 1'
#
loop_
_entity.id
_entity.type
_entity.pdbx_description
1 polymer ?
#
loop_
_entity_poly.entity_id
_entity_poly.type
_entity_poly.pdbx_seq_one_letter_code
_entity_poly.pdbx_strand_id
1 'polypeptide(L)'
;MKAKQPKKIAIISYNVIGKGQYDNGVLKGKGVEIHISQNGHKSKWAASQGSWKEKEEARKVVAKDVVGMIPLEEMDHVYLYVGADGGEEAIKQAKDVPADKISYVLCGCNYGMKKGMIKEFGKAQAEIIKCECGGREKLEQILKQYL
;
A
#
# COMPACT_ATOMS: atom_id res chain seq x y z
N MET A 1 6.13 -11.68 25.56
CA MET A 1 7.17 -10.80 24.97
C MET A 1 6.47 -9.60 24.35
N LYS A 2 6.82 -8.36 24.71
CA LYS A 2 6.28 -7.18 24.00
C LYS A 2 6.93 -7.14 22.61
N ALA A 3 6.12 -7.09 21.55
CA ALA A 3 6.64 -6.89 20.19
C ALA A 3 7.48 -5.61 20.17
N LYS A 4 8.70 -5.69 19.64
CA LYS A 4 9.59 -4.53 19.53
C LYS A 4 8.94 -3.54 18.56
N GLN A 5 8.82 -2.28 18.97
CA GLN A 5 8.29 -1.23 18.10
C GLN A 5 9.17 -1.12 16.84
N PRO A 6 8.58 -1.08 15.63
CA PRO A 6 9.35 -0.94 14.40
C PRO A 6 10.06 0.42 14.38
N LYS A 7 11.28 0.45 13.85
CA LYS A 7 12.08 1.66 13.68
C LYS A 7 11.95 2.25 12.28
N LYS A 8 11.70 1.42 11.26
CA LYS A 8 11.44 1.84 9.89
C LYS A 8 10.18 1.19 9.35
N ILE A 9 9.24 2.00 8.90
CA ILE A 9 8.02 1.48 8.24
C ILE A 9 7.82 2.12 6.87
N ALA A 10 7.15 1.40 5.98
CA ALA A 10 6.64 1.94 4.74
C ALA A 10 5.11 2.01 4.75
N ILE A 11 4.55 3.11 4.24
CA ILE A 11 3.13 3.27 3.96
C ILE A 11 2.98 3.57 2.47
N ILE A 12 2.42 2.62 1.73
CA ILE A 12 2.37 2.63 0.27
C ILE A 12 0.93 2.63 -0.21
N SER A 13 0.61 3.59 -1.07
CA SER A 13 -0.73 3.72 -1.63
C SER A 13 -0.72 4.43 -2.96
N TYR A 14 -1.26 3.83 -4.02
CA TYR A 14 -1.49 4.56 -5.26
C TYR A 14 -2.59 5.64 -5.15
N ASN A 15 -3.32 5.72 -4.03
CA ASN A 15 -4.20 6.85 -3.69
C ASN A 15 -3.54 7.85 -2.74
N VAL A 16 -4.08 9.06 -2.62
CA VAL A 16 -3.64 10.00 -1.58
C VAL A 16 -3.95 9.47 -0.17
N ILE A 17 -3.04 9.69 0.77
CA ILE A 17 -3.26 9.43 2.20
C ILE A 17 -3.99 10.64 2.80
N GLY A 18 -5.02 10.38 3.61
CA GLY A 18 -5.89 11.42 4.16
C GLY A 18 -6.54 12.28 3.07
N LYS A 19 -6.33 13.59 3.14
CA LYS A 19 -6.79 14.57 2.15
C LYS A 19 -5.69 15.01 1.19
N GLY A 20 -4.55 14.32 1.18
CA GLY A 20 -3.38 14.68 0.35
C GLY A 20 -2.43 15.68 0.98
N GLN A 21 -2.47 15.84 2.31
CA GLN A 21 -1.57 16.72 3.06
C GLN A 21 -0.18 16.12 3.34
N TYR A 22 0.05 14.86 2.96
CA TYR A 22 1.32 14.17 3.15
C TYR A 22 2.02 14.03 1.81
N ASP A 23 3.30 14.38 1.75
CA ASP A 23 4.13 14.21 0.56
C ASP A 23 4.81 12.84 0.53
N ASN A 24 5.29 12.45 -0.66
CA ASN A 24 6.22 11.32 -0.78
C ASN A 24 7.55 11.66 -0.10
N GLY A 25 8.16 10.68 0.54
CA GLY A 25 9.45 10.86 1.22
C GLY A 25 9.45 10.23 2.60
N VAL A 26 10.23 10.83 3.50
CA VAL A 26 10.47 10.28 4.82
C VAL A 26 10.00 11.25 5.90
N LEU A 27 9.08 10.79 6.75
CA LEU A 27 8.71 11.46 7.98
C LEU A 27 9.38 10.80 9.18
N LYS A 28 9.52 11.55 10.28
CA LYS A 28 9.98 11.01 11.56
C LYS A 28 8.96 11.34 12.63
N GLY A 29 8.57 10.34 13.40
CA GLY A 29 7.61 10.49 14.50
C GLY A 29 7.81 9.39 15.53
N LYS A 30 7.64 9.69 16.83
CA LYS A 30 7.78 8.74 17.95
C LYS A 30 8.99 7.78 17.88
N GLY A 31 10.12 8.25 17.32
CA GLY A 31 11.33 7.44 17.15
C GLY A 31 11.29 6.43 15.98
N VAL A 32 10.32 6.56 15.08
CA VAL A 32 10.11 5.74 13.87
C VAL A 32 10.32 6.59 12.62
N GLU A 33 11.02 6.02 11.64
CA GLU A 33 11.16 6.55 10.29
C GLU A 33 10.02 5.99 9.42
N ILE A 34 9.24 6.87 8.81
CA ILE A 34 8.02 6.54 8.09
C ILE A 34 8.23 6.92 6.63
N HIS A 35 8.42 5.93 5.77
CA HIS A 35 8.54 6.11 4.34
C HIS A 35 7.17 6.12 3.70
N ILE A 36 6.84 7.20 2.99
CA ILE A 36 5.56 7.37 2.30
C ILE A 36 5.80 7.34 0.80
N SER A 37 5.04 6.49 0.11
CA SER A 37 4.97 6.47 -1.35
C SER A 37 3.53 6.43 -1.82
N GLN A 38 3.14 7.45 -2.58
CA GLN A 38 1.81 7.61 -3.13
C GLN A 38 1.76 8.29 -4.51
N ASN A 39 0.71 7.97 -5.29
CA ASN A 39 0.52 8.46 -6.66
C ASN A 39 -0.88 9.02 -6.93
N GLY A 40 -1.50 9.64 -5.92
CA GLY A 40 -2.92 10.03 -5.95
C GLY A 40 -3.42 10.78 -7.19
N HIS A 41 -2.61 11.67 -7.79
CA HIS A 41 -2.96 12.36 -9.04
C HIS A 41 -2.81 11.49 -10.29
N LYS A 42 -1.75 10.67 -10.35
CA LYS A 42 -1.53 9.75 -11.48
C LYS A 42 -2.61 8.66 -11.55
N SER A 43 -3.17 8.24 -10.41
CA SER A 43 -4.29 7.28 -10.38
C SER A 43 -5.58 7.83 -10.98
N LYS A 44 -5.86 9.12 -10.75
CA LYS A 44 -6.99 9.81 -11.41
C LYS A 44 -6.74 9.97 -12.91
N TRP A 45 -5.51 10.32 -13.30
CA TRP A 45 -5.11 10.38 -14.71
C TRP A 45 -5.20 9.03 -15.40
N ALA A 46 -4.79 7.94 -14.76
CA ALA A 46 -4.90 6.58 -15.29
C ALA A 46 -6.35 6.16 -15.50
N ALA A 47 -7.27 6.61 -14.62
CA ALA A 47 -8.70 6.36 -14.76
C ALA A 47 -9.36 7.15 -15.92
N SER A 48 -8.74 8.24 -16.38
CA SER A 48 -9.25 9.06 -17.50
C SER A 48 -8.70 8.66 -18.87
N GLN A 49 -7.80 7.67 -18.95
CA GLN A 49 -7.24 7.22 -20.22
C GLN A 49 -8.23 6.38 -21.04
N GLY A 50 -8.29 6.61 -22.35
CA GLY A 50 -8.91 5.80 -23.41
C GLY A 50 -9.86 4.64 -23.07
N SER A 51 -9.63 3.52 -23.75
CA SER A 51 -10.37 2.27 -23.64
C SER A 51 -10.12 1.54 -22.32
N TRP A 52 -10.95 0.55 -22.00
CA TRP A 52 -10.82 -0.25 -20.77
C TRP A 52 -9.43 -0.88 -20.59
N LYS A 53 -8.81 -1.35 -21.69
CA LYS A 53 -7.48 -1.97 -21.67
C LYS A 53 -6.37 -0.97 -21.37
N GLU A 54 -6.48 0.26 -21.89
CA GLU A 54 -5.53 1.34 -21.62
C GLU A 54 -5.61 1.82 -20.16
N LYS A 55 -6.83 1.86 -19.59
CA LYS A 55 -7.03 2.16 -18.16
C LYS A 55 -6.37 1.11 -17.28
N GLU A 56 -6.53 -0.17 -17.61
CA GLU A 56 -5.94 -1.26 -16.85
C GLU A 56 -4.41 -1.17 -16.86
N GLU A 57 -3.80 -0.95 -18.02
CA GLU A 57 -2.35 -0.84 -18.17
C GLU A 57 -1.80 0.39 -17.43
N ALA A 58 -2.44 1.55 -17.59
CA ALA A 58 -2.04 2.76 -16.88
C ALA A 58 -2.08 2.59 -15.35
N ARG A 59 -3.05 1.84 -14.83
CA ARG A 59 -3.17 1.56 -13.39
C ARG A 59 -2.11 0.58 -12.88
N LYS A 60 -1.71 -0.40 -13.70
CA LYS A 60 -0.56 -1.28 -13.38
C LYS A 60 0.73 -0.49 -13.29
N VAL A 61 0.98 0.41 -14.24
CA VAL A 61 2.16 1.31 -14.21
C VAL A 61 2.15 2.17 -12.96
N VAL A 62 1.02 2.78 -12.61
CA VAL A 62 0.92 3.61 -11.40
C VAL A 62 1.17 2.83 -10.10
N ALA A 63 0.68 1.59 -10.02
CA ALA A 63 0.94 0.69 -8.90
C ALA A 63 2.42 0.27 -8.84
N LYS A 64 3.06 0.06 -10.00
CA LYS A 64 4.50 -0.23 -10.10
C LYS A 64 5.36 0.92 -9.63
N ASP A 65 5.05 2.12 -10.10
CA ASP A 65 5.76 3.34 -9.71
C ASP A 65 5.78 3.52 -8.19
N VAL A 66 4.66 3.33 -7.47
CA VAL A 66 4.63 3.60 -6.02
C VAL A 66 5.39 2.55 -5.20
N VAL A 67 5.26 1.27 -5.52
CA VAL A 67 5.91 0.21 -4.73
C VAL A 67 7.43 0.26 -4.91
N GLY A 68 7.91 0.53 -6.13
CA GLY A 68 9.33 0.62 -6.45
C GLY A 68 10.07 1.85 -5.89
N MET A 69 9.38 2.83 -5.29
CA MET A 69 10.01 4.02 -4.70
C MET A 69 10.67 3.77 -3.34
N ILE A 70 10.39 2.64 -2.69
CA ILE A 70 10.90 2.32 -1.35
C ILE A 70 11.61 0.95 -1.39
N PRO A 71 12.83 0.84 -0.85
CA PRO A 71 13.50 -0.46 -0.66
C PRO A 71 12.79 -1.21 0.49
N LEU A 72 11.84 -2.09 0.14
CA LEU A 72 10.96 -2.77 1.10
C LEU A 72 11.74 -3.72 2.04
N GLU A 73 12.87 -4.25 1.57
CA GLU A 73 13.76 -5.13 2.31
C GLU A 73 14.40 -4.46 3.53
N GLU A 74 14.55 -3.13 3.51
CA GLU A 74 15.10 -2.35 4.62
C GLU A 74 14.06 -2.01 5.69
N MET A 75 12.79 -2.29 5.44
CA MET A 75 11.69 -1.94 6.33
C MET A 75 11.50 -3.01 7.41
N ASP A 76 11.19 -2.55 8.62
CA ASP A 76 10.73 -3.42 9.70
C ASP A 76 9.28 -3.86 9.45
N HIS A 77 8.47 -2.98 8.84
CA HIS A 77 7.08 -3.27 8.49
C HIS A 77 6.59 -2.47 7.27
N VAL A 78 5.68 -3.05 6.48
CA VAL A 78 5.10 -2.46 5.27
C VAL A 78 3.59 -2.46 5.37
N TYR A 79 2.97 -1.29 5.26
CA TYR A 79 1.53 -1.14 5.07
C TYR A 79 1.25 -0.88 3.60
N LEU A 80 0.68 -1.86 2.90
CA LEU A 80 0.41 -1.79 1.47
C LEU A 80 -1.09 -1.69 1.21
N TYR A 81 -1.53 -0.59 0.61
CA TYR A 81 -2.91 -0.47 0.15
C TYR A 81 -3.16 -1.26 -1.14
N VAL A 82 -4.27 -2.03 -1.13
CA VAL A 82 -4.70 -2.83 -2.26
C VAL A 82 -6.20 -2.61 -2.52
N GLY A 83 -6.46 -1.73 -3.47
CA GLY A 83 -7.77 -1.43 -4.02
C GLY A 83 -8.21 -2.39 -5.13
N ALA A 84 -9.33 -2.06 -5.79
CA ALA A 84 -9.90 -2.88 -6.87
C ALA A 84 -8.97 -2.94 -8.08
N ASP A 85 -8.45 -1.78 -8.48
CA ASP A 85 -7.64 -1.62 -9.68
C ASP A 85 -6.18 -1.35 -9.30
N GLY A 86 -5.23 -2.05 -9.91
CA GLY A 86 -3.80 -1.99 -9.56
C GLY A 86 -3.42 -2.80 -8.32
N GLY A 87 -4.40 -3.33 -7.58
CA GLY A 87 -4.17 -4.14 -6.38
C GLY A 87 -3.39 -5.43 -6.66
N GLU A 88 -3.68 -6.09 -7.78
CA GLU A 88 -2.94 -7.29 -8.20
C GLU A 88 -1.45 -7.03 -8.40
N GLU A 89 -1.12 -5.91 -9.05
CA GLU A 89 0.26 -5.53 -9.35
C GLU A 89 1.00 -5.10 -8.07
N ALA A 90 0.30 -4.43 -7.14
CA ALA A 90 0.85 -4.12 -5.83
C ALA A 90 1.19 -5.39 -5.03
N ILE A 91 0.29 -6.39 -5.03
CA ILE A 91 0.55 -7.67 -4.35
C ILE A 91 1.75 -8.39 -4.98
N LYS A 92 1.83 -8.45 -6.33
CA LYS A 92 2.93 -9.10 -7.05
C LYS A 92 4.30 -8.51 -6.71
N GLN A 93 4.39 -7.19 -6.59
CA GLN A 93 5.65 -6.52 -6.27
C GLN A 93 6.08 -6.71 -4.83
N ALA A 94 5.14 -6.91 -3.91
CA ALA A 94 5.43 -7.18 -2.51
C ALA A 94 5.64 -8.67 -2.20
N LYS A 95 5.73 -9.55 -3.22
CA LYS A 95 5.85 -11.01 -3.03
C LYS A 95 7.08 -11.43 -2.21
N ASP A 96 8.16 -10.66 -2.27
CA ASP A 96 9.42 -10.98 -1.59
C ASP A 96 9.46 -10.44 -0.15
N VAL A 97 8.49 -9.60 0.25
CA VAL A 97 8.38 -9.08 1.63
C VAL A 97 7.85 -10.18 2.56
N PRO A 98 8.53 -10.56 3.64
CA PRO A 98 8.06 -11.58 4.57
C PRO A 98 6.64 -11.32 5.10
N ALA A 99 5.85 -12.38 5.30
CA ALA A 99 4.43 -12.25 5.67
C ALA A 99 4.24 -11.56 7.04
N ASP A 100 5.20 -11.69 7.96
CA ASP A 100 5.24 -11.05 9.26
C ASP A 100 5.66 -9.57 9.22
N LYS A 101 6.18 -9.10 8.07
CA LYS A 101 6.59 -7.72 7.83
C LYS A 101 5.62 -6.93 6.96
N ILE A 102 4.48 -7.50 6.57
CA ILE A 102 3.53 -6.80 5.69
C ILE A 102 2.09 -6.91 6.21
N SER A 103 1.41 -5.77 6.21
CA SER A 103 -0.03 -5.67 6.40
C SER A 103 -0.68 -5.15 5.12
N TYR A 104 -1.65 -5.90 4.61
CA TYR A 104 -2.43 -5.52 3.44
C TYR A 104 -3.66 -4.71 3.86
N VAL A 105 -3.75 -3.46 3.40
CA VAL A 105 -4.86 -2.55 3.68
C VAL A 105 -5.88 -2.65 2.53
N LEU A 106 -7.00 -3.34 2.77
CA LEU A 106 -7.95 -3.75 1.74
C LEU A 106 -9.30 -3.03 1.86
N CYS A 107 -9.76 -2.41 0.77
CA CYS A 107 -11.17 -2.03 0.64
C CYS A 107 -12.03 -3.26 0.27
N GLY A 108 -13.36 -3.14 0.38
CA GLY A 108 -14.29 -4.25 0.10
C GLY A 108 -14.35 -4.73 -1.35
N CYS A 109 -13.94 -3.91 -2.32
CA CYS A 109 -13.99 -4.27 -3.74
C CYS A 109 -13.06 -5.44 -4.05
N ASN A 110 -13.57 -6.47 -4.74
CA ASN A 110 -12.82 -7.68 -5.12
C ASN A 110 -12.11 -8.37 -3.94
N TYR A 111 -12.66 -8.27 -2.72
CA TYR A 111 -11.98 -8.73 -1.49
C TYR A 111 -11.58 -10.22 -1.54
N GLY A 112 -12.48 -11.09 -1.98
CA GLY A 112 -12.21 -12.53 -2.08
C GLY A 112 -11.04 -12.84 -3.02
N MET A 113 -11.04 -12.22 -4.20
CA MET A 113 -9.95 -12.34 -5.19
C MET A 113 -8.61 -11.86 -4.62
N LYS A 114 -8.56 -10.65 -4.03
CA LYS A 114 -7.34 -10.10 -3.42
C LYS A 114 -6.78 -10.99 -2.31
N LYS A 115 -7.66 -11.51 -1.45
CA LYS A 115 -7.26 -12.44 -0.37
C LYS A 115 -6.73 -13.76 -0.94
N GLY A 116 -7.34 -14.26 -2.02
CA GLY A 116 -6.85 -15.43 -2.76
C GLY A 116 -5.42 -15.22 -3.24
N MET A 117 -5.15 -14.12 -3.93
CA MET A 117 -3.81 -13.80 -4.44
C MET A 117 -2.78 -13.65 -3.32
N ILE A 118 -3.11 -12.94 -2.24
CA ILE A 118 -2.21 -12.80 -1.07
C ILE A 118 -1.83 -14.18 -0.53
N LYS A 119 -2.79 -15.12 -0.46
CA LYS A 119 -2.53 -16.50 -0.05
C LYS A 119 -1.64 -17.25 -1.04
N GLU A 120 -1.89 -17.11 -2.34
CA GLU A 120 -1.10 -17.76 -3.41
C GLU A 120 0.37 -17.32 -3.41
N PHE A 121 0.66 -16.06 -3.09
CA PHE A 121 2.03 -15.56 -2.92
C PHE A 121 2.66 -15.92 -1.56
N GLY A 122 2.11 -16.91 -0.85
CA GLY A 122 2.65 -17.40 0.41
C GLY A 122 2.43 -16.44 1.60
N LYS A 123 1.56 -15.43 1.47
CA LYS A 123 1.31 -14.40 2.50
C LYS A 123 0.01 -14.64 3.26
N ALA A 124 -0.41 -15.89 3.39
CA ALA A 124 -1.64 -16.27 4.08
C ALA A 124 -1.70 -15.81 5.56
N GLN A 125 -0.52 -15.63 6.17
CA GLN A 125 -0.35 -15.21 7.56
C GLN A 125 -0.17 -13.69 7.71
N ALA A 126 -0.05 -12.96 6.60
CA ALA A 126 0.07 -11.51 6.64
C ALA A 126 -1.22 -10.89 7.20
N GLU A 127 -1.05 -9.80 7.93
CA GLU A 127 -2.18 -9.09 8.51
C GLU A 127 -3.04 -8.48 7.40
N ILE A 128 -4.37 -8.58 7.54
CA ILE A 128 -5.32 -7.92 6.65
C ILE A 128 -6.07 -6.86 7.44
N ILE A 129 -5.89 -5.61 7.04
CA ILE A 129 -6.55 -4.45 7.64
C ILE A 129 -7.66 -4.00 6.70
N LYS A 130 -8.92 -4.04 7.15
CA LYS A 130 -10.04 -3.53 6.37
C LYS A 130 -10.04 -2.00 6.36
N CYS A 131 -10.33 -1.42 5.21
CA CYS A 131 -10.48 0.03 5.04
C CYS A 131 -11.72 0.41 4.22
N GLU A 132 -12.00 1.70 4.22
CA GLU A 132 -12.95 2.36 3.33
C GLU A 132 -12.47 2.33 1.87
N CYS A 133 -13.35 2.75 0.95
CA CYS A 133 -12.98 2.84 -0.46
C CYS A 133 -11.84 3.86 -0.65
N GLY A 134 -10.72 3.40 -1.22
CA GLY A 134 -9.56 4.25 -1.45
C GLY A 134 -8.48 4.20 -0.36
N GLY A 135 -8.81 3.70 0.84
CA GLY A 135 -7.86 3.50 1.96
C GLY A 135 -7.24 4.76 2.57
N ARG A 136 -7.67 5.95 2.13
CA ARG A 136 -7.12 7.25 2.53
C ARG A 136 -7.18 7.50 4.04
N GLU A 137 -8.35 7.30 4.65
CA GLU A 137 -8.60 7.56 6.06
C GLU A 137 -7.95 6.48 6.92
N LYS A 138 -8.03 5.21 6.51
CA LYS A 138 -7.38 4.13 7.25
C LYS A 138 -5.86 4.28 7.26
N LEU A 139 -5.25 4.61 6.13
CA LEU A 139 -3.81 4.85 6.07
C LEU A 139 -3.38 6.07 6.89
N GLU A 140 -4.20 7.13 6.91
CA GLU A 140 -3.94 8.29 7.78
C GLU A 140 -4.00 7.90 9.26
N GLN A 141 -4.97 7.06 9.66
CA GLN A 141 -5.05 6.53 11.03
C GLN A 141 -3.82 5.70 11.39
N ILE A 142 -3.32 4.86 10.48
CA ILE A 142 -2.09 4.08 10.68
C ILE A 142 -0.90 5.03 10.84
N LEU A 143 -0.74 5.98 9.91
CA LEU A 143 0.34 6.96 9.92
C LEU A 143 0.38 7.75 11.25
N LYS A 144 -0.77 8.22 11.75
CA LYS A 144 -0.90 8.97 13.02
C LYS A 144 -0.54 8.15 14.26
N GLN A 145 -0.50 6.83 14.19
CA GLN A 145 -0.01 6.02 15.32
C GLN A 145 1.50 6.21 15.52
N TYR A 146 2.22 6.52 14.44
CA TYR A 146 3.67 6.67 14.42
C TYR A 146 4.14 8.13 14.45
N LEU A 147 3.32 9.09 14.03
CA LEU A 147 3.55 10.52 14.31
C LEU A 147 3.37 10.83 15.79
#